data_AF-A0A2H5WRH9-F1
#
_entry.id   AF-A0A2H5WRH9-F1
#
_cell.length_a   1.000
_cell.length_b   1.000
_cell.length_c   1.000
_cell.angle_alpha   90.00
_cell.angle_beta   90.00
_cell.angle_gamma   90.00
#
_symmetry.space_group_name_H-M   'P 1'
#
loop_
_entity.id
_entity.type
_entity.pdbx_description
1 polymer ?
#
loop_
_entity_poly.entity_id
_entity_poly.type
_entity_poly.pdbx_seq_one_letter_code
_entity_poly.pdbx_strand_id
1 'polypeptide(L)'
;MRTEGGNFIEEGLLGELEFFSRHAGLPLHAGRFTLQIAGIGQVSLNRESVQRGYLVVNPSAGGGRATKRLRVVRTALEQWQTICTRSLEEGIAVSAKLAREGAVCVAAGGDGTLSSVVGGYLRALEAGEVGDTTRIACLPVGTANDAARELGVPKRLQQILPGLAHPICQTLDAGRIRLPDGREHYFFNVVGVGFDARVNDATSERLKQRWGRLAYLIAILKQLWYYQPVTLQLEIDGQRIEQAALLVAIANGRSYGGGIRIAPFAEFDDGCFDVCLIEYIPRLEFLRQFPKALRGEHLGHPAVHSWRARNVRLWLPDVEPVSVDGELLYTSHLHCEVLPARVPFALPRSNQ
;
A
#
# COMPACT_ATOMS: atom_id res chain seq x y z
N MET A 1 18.31 27.08 -34.30
CA MET A 1 17.38 26.75 -35.41
C MET A 1 17.30 25.23 -35.44
N ARG A 2 16.18 24.60 -35.04
CA ARG A 2 14.97 24.26 -35.88
C ARG A 2 15.40 23.64 -37.21
N THR A 3 14.90 22.51 -37.71
CA THR A 3 13.80 21.55 -37.42
C THR A 3 14.15 20.31 -38.29
N GLU A 4 13.68 19.07 -38.12
CA GLU A 4 12.34 18.53 -38.35
C GLU A 4 12.35 17.04 -37.95
N GLY A 5 11.34 16.56 -37.25
CA GLY A 5 11.09 15.15 -36.98
C GLY A 5 9.59 14.90 -37.07
N GLY A 6 9.16 14.27 -38.16
CA GLY A 6 7.78 14.18 -38.60
C GLY A 6 6.89 13.27 -37.75
N ASN A 7 5.67 13.77 -37.55
CA ASN A 7 4.48 13.04 -37.11
C ASN A 7 4.17 11.87 -38.04
N PHE A 8 4.00 10.67 -37.48
CA PHE A 8 3.50 9.52 -38.24
C PHE A 8 2.72 8.50 -37.39
N ILE A 9 1.96 8.89 -36.36
CA ILE A 9 0.93 7.98 -35.76
C ILE A 9 -0.30 8.75 -35.22
N GLU A 10 -0.62 9.96 -35.72
CA GLU A 10 -1.80 10.73 -35.24
C GLU A 10 -2.98 10.79 -36.24
N GLU A 11 -2.77 10.52 -37.54
CA GLU A 11 -3.85 10.71 -38.53
C GLU A 11 -4.76 9.49 -38.75
N GLY A 12 -4.37 8.30 -38.28
CA GLY A 12 -5.19 7.08 -38.43
C GLY A 12 -6.37 6.98 -37.45
N LEU A 13 -6.31 7.64 -36.28
CA LEU A 13 -7.33 7.52 -35.23
C LEU A 13 -8.45 8.58 -35.34
N LEU A 14 -8.17 9.71 -36.00
CA LEU A 14 -9.14 10.80 -36.17
C LEU A 14 -10.20 10.46 -37.24
N GLY A 15 -9.85 9.65 -38.25
CA GLY A 15 -10.78 9.19 -39.29
C GLY A 15 -11.85 8.20 -38.81
N GLU A 16 -11.55 7.36 -37.81
CA GLU A 16 -12.54 6.43 -37.22
C GLU A 16 -13.46 7.11 -36.19
N LEU A 17 -13.01 8.21 -35.56
CA LEU A 17 -13.80 8.99 -34.61
C LEU A 17 -14.82 9.92 -35.29
N GLU A 18 -14.55 10.43 -36.49
CA GLU A 18 -15.55 11.21 -37.26
C GLU A 18 -16.67 10.35 -37.86
N PHE A 19 -16.43 9.06 -38.13
CA PHE A 19 -17.46 8.15 -38.65
C PHE A 19 -18.56 7.87 -37.62
N PHE A 20 -18.21 7.77 -36.33
CA PHE A 20 -19.17 7.56 -35.23
C PHE A 20 -19.92 8.83 -34.81
N SER A 21 -19.34 10.01 -35.03
CA SER A 21 -19.94 11.30 -34.66
C SER A 21 -21.12 11.71 -35.56
N ARG A 22 -21.12 11.30 -36.84
CA ARG A 22 -22.15 11.75 -37.82
C ARG A 22 -23.38 10.86 -37.98
N HIS A 23 -23.41 9.65 -37.41
CA HIS A 23 -24.50 8.68 -37.67
C HIS A 23 -25.35 8.28 -36.45
N ALA A 24 -25.12 8.85 -35.28
CA ALA A 24 -25.97 8.62 -34.11
C ALA A 24 -26.58 9.95 -33.66
N GLY A 25 -27.58 10.44 -34.41
CA GLY A 25 -28.46 11.51 -33.95
C GLY A 25 -29.26 11.06 -32.73
N LEU A 26 -28.65 11.10 -31.56
CA LEU A 26 -29.29 10.80 -30.28
C LEU A 26 -29.20 12.03 -29.37
N PRO A 27 -30.33 12.46 -28.78
CA PRO A 27 -30.38 13.66 -27.95
C PRO A 27 -29.53 13.52 -26.68
N LEU A 28 -28.92 14.64 -26.28
CA LEU A 28 -28.19 14.85 -25.04
C LEU A 28 -29.12 14.69 -23.82
N HIS A 29 -29.34 13.47 -23.32
CA HIS A 29 -29.94 13.26 -21.99
C HIS A 29 -29.30 12.05 -21.26
N ALA A 30 -28.93 12.28 -19.98
CA ALA A 30 -28.64 11.31 -18.92
C ALA A 30 -28.11 9.92 -19.37
N GLY A 31 -26.79 9.82 -19.59
CA GLY A 31 -26.17 8.59 -20.11
C GLY A 31 -25.78 7.59 -19.03
N ARG A 32 -26.54 6.51 -18.88
CA ARG A 32 -26.08 5.27 -18.22
C ARG A 32 -25.12 4.57 -19.19
N PHE A 33 -23.84 4.45 -18.84
CA PHE A 33 -22.86 3.76 -19.69
C PHE A 33 -22.69 2.34 -19.25
N THR A 34 -22.53 1.46 -20.22
CA THR A 34 -22.55 0.04 -19.95
C THR A 34 -21.33 -0.63 -20.55
N LEU A 35 -20.45 -1.10 -19.67
CA LEU A 35 -19.20 -1.76 -20.00
C LEU A 35 -19.45 -3.26 -20.11
N GLN A 36 -19.20 -3.82 -21.28
CA GLN A 36 -19.16 -5.27 -21.44
C GLN A 36 -17.77 -5.76 -21.05
N ILE A 37 -17.69 -6.37 -19.87
CA ILE A 37 -16.44 -6.90 -19.34
C ILE A 37 -16.39 -8.41 -19.59
N ALA A 38 -15.42 -8.85 -20.39
CA ALA A 38 -15.20 -10.27 -20.67
C ALA A 38 -15.08 -11.08 -19.36
N GLY A 39 -16.00 -12.03 -19.17
CA GLY A 39 -16.05 -12.91 -17.99
C GLY A 39 -16.78 -12.35 -16.75
N ILE A 40 -17.30 -11.12 -16.79
CA ILE A 40 -18.11 -10.52 -15.71
C ILE A 40 -19.50 -10.08 -16.21
N GLY A 41 -19.66 -9.93 -17.53
CA GLY A 41 -20.90 -9.49 -18.14
C GLY A 41 -20.99 -7.96 -18.19
N GLN A 42 -22.21 -7.46 -18.17
CA GLN A 42 -22.54 -6.09 -18.48
C GLN A 42 -22.56 -5.24 -17.19
N VAL A 43 -21.62 -4.31 -17.03
CA VAL A 43 -21.52 -3.39 -15.88
C VAL A 43 -22.03 -2.02 -16.28
N SER A 44 -23.17 -1.59 -15.74
CA SER A 44 -23.69 -0.24 -15.97
C SER A 44 -23.22 0.73 -14.88
N LEU A 45 -22.63 1.85 -15.30
CA LEU A 45 -22.26 3.00 -14.48
C LEU A 45 -23.14 4.19 -14.85
N ASN A 46 -23.65 4.92 -13.87
CA ASN A 46 -24.45 6.13 -14.12
C ASN A 46 -23.55 7.38 -14.05
N ARG A 47 -23.65 8.27 -15.05
CA ARG A 47 -22.73 9.43 -15.21
C ARG A 47 -22.85 10.47 -14.10
N GLU A 48 -24.03 10.60 -13.49
CA GLU A 48 -24.29 11.56 -12.41
C GLU A 48 -23.81 11.09 -11.03
N SER A 49 -23.49 9.80 -10.87
CA SER A 49 -23.10 9.21 -9.58
C SER A 49 -21.61 8.95 -9.42
N VAL A 50 -20.80 9.20 -10.45
CA VAL A 50 -19.35 8.98 -10.36
C VAL A 50 -18.70 10.22 -9.74
N GLN A 51 -18.37 10.13 -8.45
CA GLN A 51 -17.53 11.13 -7.79
C GLN A 51 -16.24 11.35 -8.60
N ARG A 52 -15.73 12.59 -8.57
CA ARG A 52 -14.42 12.92 -9.12
C ARG A 52 -13.39 11.96 -8.54
N GLY A 53 -12.65 11.28 -9.41
CA GLY A 53 -11.72 10.24 -8.99
C GLY A 53 -10.37 10.33 -9.69
N TYR A 54 -9.35 9.89 -8.97
CA TYR A 54 -7.95 9.94 -9.38
C TYR A 54 -7.31 8.57 -9.25
N LEU A 55 -6.61 8.14 -10.30
CA LEU A 55 -5.72 6.99 -10.24
C LEU A 55 -4.30 7.48 -9.95
N VAL A 56 -3.78 7.21 -8.75
CA VAL A 56 -2.39 7.49 -8.37
C VAL A 56 -1.57 6.25 -8.68
N VAL A 57 -0.73 6.32 -9.71
CA VAL A 57 -0.04 5.16 -10.30
C VAL A 57 1.44 5.26 -10.06
N ASN A 58 2.07 4.21 -9.53
CA ASN A 58 3.51 4.00 -9.66
C ASN A 58 3.77 3.14 -10.91
N PRO A 59 4.32 3.69 -12.02
CA PRO A 59 4.53 2.94 -13.26
C PRO A 59 5.49 1.75 -13.11
N SER A 60 6.42 1.81 -12.15
CA SER A 60 7.39 0.76 -11.85
C SER A 60 6.76 -0.42 -11.10
N ALA A 61 5.56 -0.27 -10.55
CA ALA A 61 4.90 -1.30 -9.76
C ALA A 61 4.69 -2.61 -10.54
N GLY A 62 4.83 -3.74 -9.83
CA GLY A 62 4.67 -5.07 -10.41
C GLY A 62 5.74 -5.46 -11.43
N GLY A 63 6.89 -4.76 -11.45
CA GLY A 63 7.95 -4.94 -12.44
C GLY A 63 7.62 -4.27 -13.77
N GLY A 64 7.07 -3.04 -13.74
CA GLY A 64 6.66 -2.28 -14.92
C GLY A 64 5.37 -2.77 -15.60
N ARG A 65 4.71 -3.80 -15.04
CA ARG A 65 3.48 -4.38 -15.60
C ARG A 65 2.22 -3.63 -15.19
N ALA A 66 2.30 -2.72 -14.22
CA ALA A 66 1.18 -1.93 -13.74
C ALA A 66 0.47 -1.20 -14.90
N THR A 67 1.20 -0.47 -15.74
CA THR A 67 0.64 0.30 -16.86
C THR A 67 -0.16 -0.58 -17.83
N LYS A 68 0.33 -1.79 -18.14
CA LYS A 68 -0.38 -2.75 -19.01
C LYS A 68 -1.66 -3.27 -18.34
N ARG A 69 -1.60 -3.61 -17.04
CA ARG A 69 -2.76 -4.09 -16.27
C ARG A 69 -3.84 -3.01 -16.13
N LEU A 70 -3.42 -1.75 -16.03
CA LEU A 70 -4.32 -0.61 -15.86
C LEU A 70 -4.98 -0.15 -17.16
N ARG A 71 -4.62 -0.69 -18.34
CA ARG A 71 -5.26 -0.29 -19.61
C ARG A 71 -6.78 -0.46 -19.56
N VAL A 72 -7.26 -1.60 -19.07
CA VAL A 72 -8.71 -1.89 -18.93
C VAL A 72 -9.36 -0.94 -17.93
N VAL A 73 -8.67 -0.61 -16.84
CA VAL A 73 -9.15 0.32 -15.81
C VAL A 73 -9.27 1.73 -16.38
N ARG A 74 -8.26 2.21 -17.11
CA ARG A 74 -8.25 3.54 -17.72
C ARG A 74 -9.36 3.69 -18.76
N THR A 75 -9.64 2.64 -19.53
CA THR A 75 -10.77 2.64 -20.46
C THR A 75 -12.11 2.67 -19.71
N ALA A 76 -12.26 1.89 -18.64
CA ALA A 76 -13.50 1.87 -17.85
C ALA A 76 -13.73 3.14 -17.02
N LEU A 77 -12.67 3.84 -16.64
CA LEU A 77 -12.68 5.06 -15.85
C LEU A 77 -12.10 6.23 -16.67
N GLU A 78 -12.52 6.37 -17.94
CA GLU A 78 -11.97 7.39 -18.84
C GLU A 78 -12.14 8.84 -18.34
N GLN A 79 -13.17 9.07 -17.51
CA GLN A 79 -13.45 10.35 -16.88
C GLN A 79 -12.56 10.63 -15.64
N TRP A 80 -11.81 9.64 -15.16
CA TRP A 80 -10.90 9.79 -14.01
C TRP A 80 -9.52 10.17 -14.48
N GLN A 81 -8.90 11.10 -13.75
CA GLN A 81 -7.55 11.54 -14.08
C GLN A 81 -6.52 10.53 -13.56
N THR A 82 -5.54 10.19 -14.39
CA THR A 82 -4.42 9.34 -13.97
C THR A 82 -3.19 10.19 -13.72
N ILE A 83 -2.63 10.08 -12.51
CA ILE A 83 -1.41 10.78 -12.11
C ILE A 83 -0.34 9.74 -11.81
N CYS A 84 0.79 9.85 -12.50
CA CYS A 84 1.92 8.95 -12.30
C CYS A 84 2.88 9.56 -11.26
N THR A 85 3.26 8.79 -10.25
CA THR A 85 4.27 9.18 -9.27
C THR A 85 5.49 8.27 -9.36
N ARG A 86 6.67 8.81 -9.04
CA ARG A 86 7.96 8.15 -9.18
C ARG A 86 8.64 7.87 -7.84
N SER A 87 8.18 8.50 -6.75
CA SER A 87 8.66 8.26 -5.39
C SER A 87 7.51 8.24 -4.38
N LEU A 88 7.79 7.75 -3.17
CA LEU A 88 6.88 7.82 -2.03
C LEU A 88 6.48 9.28 -1.74
N GLU A 89 7.46 10.18 -1.69
CA GLU A 89 7.27 11.60 -1.38
C GLU A 89 6.39 12.32 -2.41
N GLU A 90 6.60 12.05 -3.70
CA GLU A 90 5.75 12.57 -4.78
C GLU A 90 4.32 12.03 -4.63
N GLY A 91 4.18 10.73 -4.33
CA GLY A 91 2.90 10.09 -4.05
C GLY A 91 2.13 10.76 -2.91
N ILE A 92 2.81 11.05 -1.80
CA ILE A 92 2.25 11.75 -0.63
C ILE A 92 1.84 13.17 -1.02
N ALA A 93 2.70 13.93 -1.68
CA ALA A 93 2.44 15.33 -2.04
C ALA A 93 1.25 15.45 -3.00
N VAL A 94 1.20 14.60 -4.03
CA VAL A 94 0.07 14.52 -4.97
C VAL A 94 -1.20 14.15 -4.21
N SER A 95 -1.17 13.07 -3.43
CA SER A 95 -2.37 12.56 -2.76
C SER A 95 -2.92 13.54 -1.72
N ALA A 96 -2.06 14.29 -1.04
CA ALA A 96 -2.49 15.38 -0.17
C ALA A 96 -3.25 16.46 -0.94
N LYS A 97 -2.79 16.86 -2.13
CA LYS A 97 -3.53 17.81 -2.97
C LYS A 97 -4.90 17.25 -3.38
N LEU A 98 -4.95 15.99 -3.81
CA LEU A 98 -6.20 15.35 -4.26
C LEU A 98 -7.21 15.17 -3.12
N ALA A 99 -6.73 14.88 -1.92
CA ALA A 99 -7.58 14.74 -0.73
C ALA A 99 -8.30 16.06 -0.35
N ARG A 100 -7.72 17.21 -0.69
CA ARG A 100 -8.37 18.52 -0.50
C ARG A 100 -9.51 18.77 -1.47
N GLU A 101 -9.49 18.12 -2.63
CA GLU A 101 -10.49 18.30 -3.67
C GLU A 101 -11.77 17.48 -3.43
N GLY A 102 -11.85 16.70 -2.34
CA GLY A 102 -13.03 15.88 -2.06
C GLY A 102 -13.18 14.67 -2.99
N ALA A 103 -12.09 14.10 -3.50
CA ALA A 103 -12.10 13.11 -4.57
C ALA A 103 -11.81 11.68 -4.07
N VAL A 104 -12.22 10.69 -4.87
CA VAL A 104 -11.82 9.29 -4.66
C VAL A 104 -10.39 9.11 -5.15
N CYS A 105 -9.46 8.87 -4.24
CA CYS A 105 -8.04 8.65 -4.53
C CYS A 105 -7.75 7.15 -4.55
N VAL A 106 -7.41 6.62 -5.72
CA VAL A 106 -7.17 5.19 -5.90
C VAL A 106 -5.69 4.91 -6.10
N ALA A 107 -5.10 4.23 -5.13
CA ALA A 107 -3.73 3.74 -5.18
C ALA A 107 -3.61 2.57 -6.15
N ALA A 108 -3.09 2.84 -7.35
CA ALA A 108 -2.89 1.84 -8.39
C ALA A 108 -1.43 1.39 -8.42
N GLY A 109 -1.08 0.51 -7.49
CA GLY A 109 0.29 0.06 -7.29
C GLY A 109 0.42 -1.12 -6.32
N GLY A 110 1.53 -1.14 -5.59
CA GLY A 110 1.75 -2.06 -4.46
C GLY A 110 1.54 -1.38 -3.11
N ASP A 111 1.99 -2.02 -2.04
CA ASP A 111 1.82 -1.54 -0.66
C ASP A 111 2.41 -0.13 -0.46
N GLY A 112 3.60 0.17 -1.00
CA GLY A 112 4.18 1.53 -0.93
C GLY A 112 3.35 2.60 -1.68
N THR A 113 2.64 2.25 -2.76
CA THR A 113 1.72 3.19 -3.45
C THR A 113 0.46 3.43 -2.62
N LEU A 114 -0.03 2.39 -1.93
CA LEU A 114 -1.13 2.57 -1.00
C LEU A 114 -0.71 3.42 0.21
N SER A 115 0.47 3.15 0.76
CA SER A 115 1.04 3.91 1.87
C SER A 115 1.21 5.39 1.51
N SER A 116 1.68 5.73 0.30
CA SER A 116 1.81 7.13 -0.13
C SER A 116 0.45 7.84 -0.26
N VAL A 117 -0.58 7.15 -0.77
CA VAL A 117 -1.94 7.72 -0.86
C VAL A 117 -2.54 7.95 0.53
N VAL A 118 -2.41 6.97 1.42
CA VAL A 118 -2.86 7.08 2.82
C VAL A 118 -2.12 8.21 3.54
N GLY A 119 -0.80 8.27 3.42
CA GLY A 119 0.02 9.32 4.05
C GLY A 119 -0.30 10.71 3.52
N GLY A 120 -0.56 10.87 2.21
CA GLY A 120 -1.01 12.13 1.65
C GLY A 120 -2.38 12.57 2.19
N TYR A 121 -3.33 11.64 2.27
CA TYR A 121 -4.62 11.90 2.89
C TYR A 121 -4.51 12.33 4.36
N LEU A 122 -3.73 11.60 5.17
CA LEU A 122 -3.55 11.89 6.60
C LEU A 122 -2.89 13.26 6.81
N ARG A 123 -1.90 13.60 5.97
CA ARG A 123 -1.27 14.93 5.99
C ARG A 123 -2.27 16.06 5.71
N ALA A 124 -3.16 15.87 4.72
CA ALA A 124 -4.21 16.84 4.45
C ALA A 124 -5.25 16.90 5.60
N LEU A 125 -5.55 15.75 6.23
CA LEU A 125 -6.51 15.65 7.32
C LEU A 125 -6.02 16.43 8.55
N GLU A 126 -4.75 16.29 8.89
CA GLU A 126 -4.12 17.00 10.00
C GLU A 126 -4.01 18.51 9.78
N ALA A 127 -3.87 18.92 8.51
CA ALA A 127 -3.95 20.32 8.14
C ALA A 127 -5.39 20.89 8.20
N GLY A 128 -6.41 20.04 8.38
CA GLY A 128 -7.82 20.44 8.35
C GLY A 128 -8.33 20.76 6.94
N GLU A 129 -7.68 20.21 5.91
CA GLU A 129 -7.90 20.59 4.52
C GLU A 129 -8.60 19.49 3.69
N VAL A 130 -8.99 18.38 4.29
CA VAL A 130 -9.65 17.27 3.58
C VAL A 130 -11.08 17.62 3.21
N GLY A 131 -11.47 17.36 1.96
CA GLY A 131 -12.86 17.44 1.55
C GLY A 131 -13.69 16.27 2.07
N ASP A 132 -14.92 16.53 2.52
CA ASP A 132 -15.81 15.56 3.18
C ASP A 132 -16.10 14.28 2.35
N THR A 133 -16.03 14.40 1.03
CA THR A 133 -16.29 13.32 0.07
C THR A 133 -15.04 12.51 -0.28
N THR A 134 -13.86 12.85 0.26
CA THR A 134 -12.62 12.12 -0.03
C THR A 134 -12.68 10.68 0.45
N ARG A 135 -12.30 9.75 -0.41
CA ARG A 135 -12.22 8.30 -0.12
C ARG A 135 -10.92 7.74 -0.68
N ILE A 136 -10.38 6.70 -0.03
CA ILE A 136 -9.18 5.99 -0.49
C ILE A 136 -9.59 4.61 -0.98
N ALA A 137 -9.12 4.19 -2.15
CA ALA A 137 -9.23 2.80 -2.59
C ALA A 137 -7.89 2.32 -3.15
N CYS A 138 -7.80 1.04 -3.50
CA CYS A 138 -6.60 0.53 -4.16
C CYS A 138 -6.91 -0.43 -5.32
N LEU A 139 -5.98 -0.47 -6.27
CA LEU A 139 -5.90 -1.46 -7.34
C LEU A 139 -4.59 -2.23 -7.16
N PRO A 140 -4.63 -3.50 -6.70
CA PRO A 140 -3.45 -4.27 -6.33
C PRO A 140 -2.68 -4.76 -7.56
N VAL A 141 -1.99 -3.84 -8.24
CA VAL A 141 -1.18 -4.14 -9.44
C VAL A 141 0.30 -4.36 -9.12
N GLY A 142 0.70 -4.18 -7.86
CA GLY A 142 2.04 -4.46 -7.34
C GLY A 142 2.35 -5.96 -7.18
N THR A 143 3.49 -6.23 -6.55
CA THR A 143 4.04 -7.59 -6.39
C THR A 143 3.49 -8.32 -5.17
N ALA A 144 3.43 -7.65 -4.01
CA ALA A 144 2.96 -8.22 -2.75
C ALA A 144 1.47 -7.91 -2.56
N ASN A 145 1.11 -6.64 -2.38
CA ASN A 145 -0.26 -6.19 -2.15
C ASN A 145 -0.85 -6.88 -0.91
N ASP A 146 -0.09 -6.89 0.19
CA ASP A 146 -0.47 -7.58 1.43
C ASP A 146 -1.67 -6.89 2.08
N ALA A 147 -1.64 -5.55 2.22
CA ALA A 147 -2.77 -4.81 2.80
C ALA A 147 -4.05 -4.98 1.98
N ALA A 148 -3.96 -4.88 0.65
CA ALA A 148 -5.11 -5.10 -0.24
C ALA A 148 -5.68 -6.52 -0.11
N ARG A 149 -4.81 -7.54 0.05
CA ARG A 149 -5.23 -8.93 0.20
C ARG A 149 -5.98 -9.15 1.52
N GLU A 150 -5.52 -8.52 2.58
CA GLU A 150 -6.12 -8.64 3.92
C GLU A 150 -7.45 -7.92 4.03
N LEU A 151 -7.55 -6.75 3.40
CA LEU A 151 -8.80 -6.00 3.26
C LEU A 151 -9.81 -6.67 2.31
N GLY A 152 -9.50 -7.86 1.77
CA GLY A 152 -10.40 -8.60 0.89
C GLY A 152 -10.55 -7.99 -0.51
N VAL A 153 -9.66 -7.09 -0.92
CA VAL A 153 -9.73 -6.46 -2.25
C VAL A 153 -9.53 -7.54 -3.33
N PRO A 154 -10.47 -7.66 -4.29
CA PRO A 154 -10.37 -8.66 -5.35
C PRO A 154 -9.07 -8.54 -6.16
N LYS A 155 -8.49 -9.68 -6.54
CA LYS A 155 -7.28 -9.69 -7.39
C LYS A 155 -7.55 -9.28 -8.84
N ARG A 156 -8.77 -9.55 -9.33
CA ARG A 156 -9.17 -9.22 -10.69
C ARG A 156 -9.65 -7.78 -10.71
N LEU A 157 -8.93 -6.91 -11.41
CA LEU A 157 -9.25 -5.48 -11.48
C LEU A 157 -10.69 -5.22 -11.92
N GLN A 158 -11.23 -6.07 -12.79
CA GLN A 158 -12.59 -5.94 -13.27
C GLN A 158 -13.66 -6.16 -12.19
N GLN A 159 -13.35 -6.87 -11.11
CA GLN A 159 -14.23 -7.03 -9.94
C GLN A 159 -14.18 -5.81 -9.02
N ILE A 160 -13.15 -4.97 -9.15
CA ILE A 160 -12.98 -3.76 -8.34
C ILE A 160 -13.80 -2.60 -8.92
N LEU A 161 -13.81 -2.47 -10.25
CA LEU A 161 -14.40 -1.33 -10.96
C LEU A 161 -15.86 -1.02 -10.58
N PRO A 162 -16.79 -2.00 -10.48
CA PRO A 162 -18.17 -1.71 -10.10
C PRO A 162 -18.28 -1.09 -8.71
N GLY A 163 -17.40 -1.50 -7.79
CA GLY A 163 -17.37 -1.04 -6.41
C GLY A 163 -16.75 0.35 -6.23
N LEU A 164 -16.03 0.89 -7.22
CA LEU A 164 -15.51 2.26 -7.16
C LEU A 164 -16.60 3.32 -7.38
N ALA A 165 -17.68 2.97 -8.07
CA ALA A 165 -18.80 3.89 -8.30
C ALA A 165 -19.76 3.98 -7.10
N HIS A 166 -19.89 2.89 -6.35
CA HIS A 166 -20.71 2.81 -5.13
C HIS A 166 -19.95 2.07 -4.02
N PRO A 167 -18.91 2.70 -3.45
CA PRO A 167 -18.05 2.03 -2.49
C PRO A 167 -18.76 1.83 -1.15
N ILE A 168 -18.57 0.66 -0.55
CA ILE A 168 -18.79 0.51 0.89
C ILE A 168 -17.56 1.11 1.54
N CYS A 169 -17.77 2.18 2.29
CA CYS A 169 -16.70 2.84 3.02
C CYS A 169 -16.65 2.24 4.43
N GLN A 170 -15.47 1.76 4.80
CA GLN A 170 -15.12 1.49 6.19
C GLN A 170 -14.01 2.45 6.58
N THR A 171 -13.99 2.85 7.85
CA THR A 171 -12.93 3.71 8.34
C THR A 171 -11.88 2.84 9.00
N LEU A 172 -10.66 2.93 8.52
CA LEU A 172 -9.54 2.13 8.96
C LEU A 172 -8.54 2.94 9.77
N ASP A 173 -7.81 2.22 10.59
CA ASP A 173 -6.68 2.67 11.35
C ASP A 173 -5.47 2.81 10.44
N ALA A 174 -4.59 3.73 10.81
CA ALA A 174 -3.26 3.86 10.25
C ALA A 174 -2.28 4.16 11.38
N GLY A 175 -0.99 4.09 11.09
CA GLY A 175 0.03 4.47 12.05
C GLY A 175 0.71 5.77 11.70
N ARG A 176 1.02 6.55 12.74
CA ARG A 176 1.92 7.70 12.67
C ARG A 176 3.27 7.34 13.27
N ILE A 177 4.34 7.82 12.66
CA ILE A 177 5.71 7.72 13.17
C ILE A 177 6.20 9.15 13.39
N ARG A 178 6.65 9.45 14.60
CA ARG A 178 7.40 10.67 14.91
C ARG A 178 8.87 10.35 15.09
N LEU A 179 9.73 11.11 14.43
CA LEU A 179 11.18 11.02 14.53
C LEU A 179 11.73 12.08 15.50
N PRO A 180 12.96 11.91 16.03
CA PRO A 180 13.58 12.86 16.97
C PRO A 180 13.73 14.28 16.42
N ASP A 181 13.88 14.42 15.10
CA ASP A 181 14.02 15.69 14.40
C ASP A 181 12.68 16.39 14.13
N GLY A 182 11.58 15.84 14.64
CA GLY A 182 10.23 16.37 14.48
C GLY A 182 9.57 16.01 13.16
N ARG A 183 10.23 15.28 12.25
CA ARG A 183 9.57 14.77 11.04
C ARG A 183 8.53 13.72 11.42
N GLU A 184 7.40 13.77 10.72
CA GLU A 184 6.35 12.78 10.82
C GLU A 184 6.26 11.96 9.53
N HIS A 185 6.07 10.66 9.68
CA HIS A 185 5.75 9.72 8.61
C HIS A 185 4.47 8.97 8.97
N TYR A 186 3.83 8.39 7.96
CA TYR A 186 2.68 7.52 8.15
C TYR A 186 2.97 6.15 7.57
N PHE A 187 2.31 5.14 8.12
CA PHE A 187 2.29 3.79 7.58
C PHE A 187 0.88 3.24 7.65
N PHE A 188 0.58 2.32 6.75
CA PHE A 188 -0.71 1.67 6.68
C PHE A 188 -0.65 0.22 7.14
N ASN A 189 0.47 -0.48 6.91
CA ASN A 189 0.55 -1.92 7.14
C ASN A 189 1.50 -2.29 8.29
N VAL A 190 2.82 -2.17 8.10
CA VAL A 190 3.81 -2.66 9.09
C VAL A 190 5.06 -1.78 9.10
N VAL A 191 5.54 -1.50 10.31
CA VAL A 191 6.90 -1.03 10.56
C VAL A 191 7.76 -2.19 11.05
N GLY A 192 8.91 -2.41 10.43
CA GLY A 192 9.86 -3.47 10.77
C GLY A 192 11.22 -2.88 11.14
N VAL A 193 11.79 -3.34 12.26
CA VAL A 193 13.12 -2.96 12.73
C VAL A 193 13.98 -4.21 12.89
N GLY A 194 15.25 -4.09 12.49
CA GLY A 194 16.22 -5.15 12.62
C GLY A 194 16.35 -5.99 11.34
N PHE A 195 16.25 -7.31 11.46
CA PHE A 195 16.50 -8.25 10.36
C PHE A 195 15.74 -7.89 9.07
N ASP A 196 14.46 -7.55 9.19
CA ASP A 196 13.63 -7.22 8.03
C ASP A 196 14.06 -5.92 7.31
N ALA A 197 14.39 -4.88 8.07
CA ALA A 197 14.82 -3.62 7.49
C ALA A 197 16.14 -3.77 6.72
N ARG A 198 17.09 -4.55 7.25
CA ARG A 198 18.35 -4.85 6.55
C ARG A 198 18.16 -5.79 5.36
N VAL A 199 17.16 -6.67 5.38
CA VAL A 199 16.73 -7.44 4.20
C VAL A 199 16.21 -6.50 3.12
N ASN A 200 15.36 -5.54 3.49
CA ASN A 200 14.81 -4.59 2.54
C ASN A 200 15.92 -3.72 1.91
N ASP A 201 16.86 -3.23 2.72
CA ASP A 201 18.05 -2.47 2.29
C ASP A 201 18.95 -3.26 1.32
N ALA A 202 19.20 -4.54 1.61
CA ALA A 202 19.99 -5.39 0.73
C ALA A 202 19.24 -5.87 -0.54
N THR A 203 17.92 -5.70 -0.61
CA THR A 203 17.12 -6.16 -1.75
C THR A 203 17.01 -5.07 -2.81
N SER A 204 17.94 -5.07 -3.77
CA SER A 204 17.87 -4.15 -4.92
C SER A 204 16.52 -4.22 -5.65
N GLU A 205 16.03 -3.08 -6.14
CA GLU A 205 14.79 -3.01 -6.95
C GLU A 205 14.83 -3.95 -8.15
N ARG A 206 16.00 -4.14 -8.77
CA ARG A 206 16.19 -5.04 -9.92
C ARG A 206 15.90 -6.51 -9.56
N LEU A 207 16.25 -6.96 -8.35
CA LEU A 207 15.90 -8.30 -7.87
C LEU A 207 14.39 -8.42 -7.62
N LYS A 208 13.78 -7.41 -6.95
CA LYS A 208 12.32 -7.35 -6.70
C LYS A 208 11.53 -7.41 -8.02
N GLN A 209 11.99 -6.72 -9.06
CA GLN A 209 11.34 -6.70 -10.37
C GLN A 209 11.46 -8.04 -11.12
N ARG A 210 12.61 -8.74 -11.01
CA ARG A 210 12.88 -9.96 -11.78
C ARG A 210 12.36 -11.24 -11.10
N TRP A 211 12.40 -11.34 -9.78
CA TRP A 211 12.05 -12.57 -9.03
C TRP A 211 10.88 -12.38 -8.06
N GLY A 212 10.34 -11.17 -7.92
CA GLY A 212 9.17 -10.89 -7.09
C GLY A 212 9.32 -11.37 -5.64
N ARG A 213 8.34 -12.16 -5.18
CA ARG A 213 8.34 -12.79 -3.84
C ARG A 213 9.56 -13.68 -3.57
N LEU A 214 10.10 -14.33 -4.60
CA LEU A 214 11.25 -15.22 -4.45
C LEU A 214 12.55 -14.43 -4.20
N ALA A 215 12.67 -13.21 -4.75
CA ALA A 215 13.80 -12.32 -4.45
C ALA A 215 13.82 -11.94 -2.98
N TYR A 216 12.65 -11.64 -2.41
CA TYR A 216 12.53 -11.29 -1.00
C TYR A 216 12.85 -12.48 -0.08
N LEU A 217 12.37 -13.69 -0.41
CA LEU A 217 12.74 -14.92 0.32
C LEU A 217 14.25 -15.20 0.25
N ILE A 218 14.89 -15.02 -0.91
CA ILE A 218 16.34 -15.19 -1.07
C ILE A 218 17.11 -14.13 -0.25
N ALA A 219 16.62 -12.90 -0.20
CA ALA A 219 17.23 -11.83 0.57
C ALA A 219 17.14 -12.08 2.08
N ILE A 220 15.99 -12.57 2.57
CA ILE A 220 15.82 -13.09 3.94
C ILE A 220 16.91 -14.13 4.23
N LEU A 221 16.98 -15.18 3.41
CA LEU A 221 17.93 -16.27 3.64
C LEU A 221 19.39 -15.78 3.58
N LYS A 222 19.72 -14.82 2.71
CA LYS A 222 21.06 -14.22 2.64
C LYS A 222 21.40 -13.39 3.88
N GLN A 223 20.50 -12.52 4.32
CA GLN A 223 20.73 -11.71 5.52
C GLN A 223 20.87 -12.55 6.77
N LEU A 224 20.22 -13.72 6.84
CA LEU A 224 20.32 -14.62 7.99
C LEU A 224 21.77 -15.04 8.28
N TRP A 225 22.63 -15.03 7.25
CA TRP A 225 24.05 -15.37 7.40
C TRP A 225 24.90 -14.24 7.99
N TYR A 226 24.51 -12.97 7.78
CA TYR A 226 25.30 -11.81 8.19
C TYR A 226 24.74 -11.07 9.41
N TYR A 227 23.50 -11.39 9.81
CA TYR A 227 22.79 -10.58 10.78
C TYR A 227 23.17 -10.89 12.24
N GLN A 228 23.41 -9.82 13.00
CA GLN A 228 23.67 -9.80 14.44
C GLN A 228 22.43 -9.22 15.14
N PRO A 229 21.96 -9.80 16.25
CA PRO A 229 20.85 -9.23 17.01
C PRO A 229 21.14 -7.80 17.45
N VAL A 230 20.08 -6.98 17.47
CA VAL A 230 20.15 -5.59 17.92
C VAL A 230 19.57 -5.53 19.32
N THR A 231 20.37 -5.08 20.28
CA THR A 231 19.87 -4.73 21.63
C THR A 231 19.16 -3.40 21.52
N LEU A 232 17.87 -3.41 21.83
CA LEU A 232 17.01 -2.24 21.70
C LEU A 232 16.15 -2.08 22.96
N GLN A 233 15.68 -0.85 23.17
CA GLN A 233 14.69 -0.55 24.19
C GLN A 233 13.35 -0.29 23.52
N LEU A 234 12.30 -0.96 24.00
CA LEU A 234 10.92 -0.65 23.66
C LEU A 234 10.20 -0.07 24.86
N GLU A 235 9.29 0.86 24.60
CA GLU A 235 8.23 1.25 25.52
C GLU A 235 6.90 1.00 24.83
N ILE A 236 6.10 0.09 25.37
CA ILE A 236 4.81 -0.35 24.83
C ILE A 236 3.72 0.09 25.82
N ASP A 237 2.91 1.08 25.45
CA ASP A 237 1.90 1.70 26.33
C ASP A 237 2.42 2.01 27.75
N GLY A 238 3.64 2.52 27.82
CA GLY A 238 4.33 2.91 29.07
C GLY A 238 5.13 1.79 29.75
N GLN A 239 5.03 0.54 29.29
CA GLN A 239 5.84 -0.57 29.81
C GLN A 239 7.17 -0.67 29.05
N ARG A 240 8.27 -0.55 29.77
CA ARG A 240 9.62 -0.60 29.19
C ARG A 240 10.19 -2.01 29.19
N ILE A 241 10.80 -2.37 28.07
CA ILE A 241 11.46 -3.65 27.85
C ILE A 241 12.80 -3.36 27.17
N GLU A 242 13.86 -3.97 27.67
CA GLU A 242 15.16 -3.97 27.00
C GLU A 242 15.47 -5.40 26.58
N GLN A 243 15.67 -5.61 25.28
CA GLN A 243 15.80 -6.96 24.74
C GLN A 243 16.72 -6.97 23.51
N ALA A 244 17.52 -8.03 23.40
CA ALA A 244 18.21 -8.36 22.16
C ALA A 244 17.21 -9.03 21.20
N ALA A 245 16.86 -8.33 20.13
CA ALA A 245 15.89 -8.79 19.15
C ALA A 245 16.55 -9.10 17.81
N LEU A 246 16.09 -10.18 17.17
CA LEU A 246 16.31 -10.44 15.75
C LEU A 246 15.44 -9.49 14.91
N LEU A 247 14.17 -9.34 15.30
CA LEU A 247 13.17 -8.57 14.59
C LEU A 247 12.19 -7.95 15.58
N VAL A 248 11.82 -6.70 15.34
CA VAL A 248 10.62 -6.10 15.92
C VAL A 248 9.71 -5.67 14.77
N ALA A 249 8.44 -6.04 14.82
CA ALA A 249 7.41 -5.58 13.89
C ALA A 249 6.29 -4.88 14.68
N ILE A 250 5.91 -3.68 14.25
CA ILE A 250 4.77 -2.92 14.75
C ILE A 250 3.73 -2.94 13.63
N ALA A 251 2.68 -3.72 13.81
CA ALA A 251 1.80 -4.13 12.72
C ALA A 251 0.38 -3.58 12.91
N ASN A 252 -0.12 -2.89 11.89
CA ASN A 252 -1.53 -2.53 11.71
C ASN A 252 -2.26 -3.57 10.84
N GLY A 253 -1.53 -4.22 9.92
CA GLY A 253 -2.01 -5.38 9.16
C GLY A 253 -1.29 -6.67 9.54
N ARG A 254 -1.83 -7.80 9.08
CA ARG A 254 -1.42 -9.15 9.52
C ARG A 254 -0.11 -9.60 8.90
N SER A 255 0.15 -9.18 7.67
CA SER A 255 1.23 -9.69 6.87
C SER A 255 1.97 -8.62 6.09
N TYR A 256 3.25 -8.89 5.85
CA TYR A 256 4.09 -8.04 5.01
C TYR A 256 5.06 -8.91 4.21
N GLY A 257 5.88 -8.30 3.36
CA GLY A 257 6.93 -9.01 2.63
C GLY A 257 6.40 -10.03 1.62
N GLY A 258 5.16 -9.87 1.16
CA GLY A 258 4.51 -10.81 0.27
C GLY A 258 3.86 -11.98 1.01
N GLY A 259 3.36 -11.78 2.23
CA GLY A 259 2.46 -12.72 2.91
C GLY A 259 3.06 -13.42 4.12
N ILE A 260 4.16 -12.91 4.69
CA ILE A 260 4.65 -13.36 5.99
C ILE A 260 3.69 -12.84 7.05
N ARG A 261 2.96 -13.72 7.72
CA ARG A 261 1.92 -13.37 8.70
C ARG A 261 2.54 -13.11 10.07
N ILE A 262 3.29 -12.01 10.19
CA ILE A 262 4.02 -11.66 11.42
C ILE A 262 3.08 -11.40 12.61
N ALA A 263 1.91 -10.83 12.34
CA ALA A 263 0.89 -10.47 13.32
C ALA A 263 -0.46 -11.07 12.89
N PRO A 264 -0.65 -12.39 12.99
CA PRO A 264 -1.80 -13.08 12.40
C PRO A 264 -3.18 -12.60 12.89
N PHE A 265 -3.22 -11.93 14.04
CA PHE A 265 -4.43 -11.43 14.68
C PHE A 265 -4.67 -9.92 14.49
N ALA A 266 -3.77 -9.20 13.81
CA ALA A 266 -3.95 -7.77 13.57
C ALA A 266 -5.22 -7.47 12.76
N GLU A 267 -5.86 -6.36 13.08
CA GLU A 267 -7.09 -5.87 12.44
C GLU A 267 -6.92 -4.38 12.12
N PHE A 268 -7.41 -3.96 10.96
CA PHE A 268 -7.25 -2.57 10.49
C PHE A 268 -8.22 -1.60 11.15
N ASP A 269 -9.07 -2.03 12.09
CA ASP A 269 -10.19 -1.24 12.65
C ASP A 269 -10.41 -1.48 14.15
N ASP A 270 -9.41 -2.02 14.86
CA ASP A 270 -9.49 -2.37 16.27
C ASP A 270 -8.88 -1.33 17.23
N GLY A 271 -8.27 -0.28 16.67
CA GLY A 271 -7.63 0.82 17.35
C GLY A 271 -6.29 0.48 18.00
N CYS A 272 -5.63 -0.62 17.60
CA CYS A 272 -4.39 -1.12 18.20
C CYS A 272 -3.38 -1.54 17.12
N PHE A 273 -2.09 -1.50 17.45
CA PHE A 273 -1.07 -2.27 16.76
C PHE A 273 -0.88 -3.63 17.44
N ASP A 274 -0.51 -4.63 16.65
CA ASP A 274 0.11 -5.86 17.11
C ASP A 274 1.64 -5.73 17.00
N VAL A 275 2.29 -5.68 18.16
CA VAL A 275 3.75 -5.61 18.27
C VAL A 275 4.29 -7.01 18.42
N CYS A 276 5.09 -7.48 17.46
CA CYS A 276 5.76 -8.77 17.50
C CYS A 276 7.27 -8.59 17.65
N LEU A 277 7.85 -9.12 18.72
CA LEU A 277 9.29 -9.20 18.92
C LEU A 277 9.73 -10.66 18.76
N ILE A 278 10.77 -10.87 17.96
CA ILE A 278 11.44 -12.16 17.85
C ILE A 278 12.83 -11.99 18.42
N GLU A 279 13.15 -12.72 19.48
CA GLU A 279 14.49 -12.73 20.06
C GLU A 279 15.50 -13.38 19.09
N TYR A 280 16.77 -13.26 19.43
CA TYR A 280 17.79 -14.02 18.73
C TYR A 280 17.55 -15.53 18.89
N ILE A 281 17.43 -16.23 17.77
CA ILE A 281 17.42 -17.68 17.72
C ILE A 281 18.53 -18.20 16.80
N PRO A 282 19.12 -19.37 17.08
CA PRO A 282 20.10 -19.97 16.18
C PRO A 282 19.54 -20.15 14.77
N ARG A 283 20.41 -20.04 13.75
CA ARG A 283 20.00 -20.09 12.34
C ARG A 283 19.17 -21.32 11.97
N LEU A 284 19.53 -22.50 12.51
CA LEU A 284 18.78 -23.73 12.26
C LEU A 284 17.36 -23.66 12.85
N GLU A 285 17.23 -23.06 14.03
CA GLU A 285 15.92 -22.83 14.66
C GLU A 285 15.10 -21.82 13.84
N PHE A 286 15.72 -20.75 13.35
CA PHE A 286 15.07 -19.82 12.44
C PHE A 286 14.54 -20.52 11.19
N LEU A 287 15.35 -21.33 10.51
CA LEU A 287 14.92 -22.09 9.32
C LEU A 287 13.76 -23.05 9.63
N ARG A 288 13.70 -23.59 10.85
CA ARG A 288 12.60 -24.44 11.33
C ARG A 288 11.32 -23.64 11.60
N GLN A 289 11.43 -22.44 12.18
CA GLN A 289 10.28 -21.60 12.53
C GLN A 289 9.76 -20.74 11.36
N PHE A 290 10.61 -20.42 10.37
CA PHE A 290 10.24 -19.54 9.26
C PHE A 290 9.00 -20.00 8.48
N PRO A 291 8.82 -21.30 8.12
CA PRO A 291 7.58 -21.77 7.50
C PRO A 291 6.33 -21.58 8.37
N LYS A 292 6.47 -21.61 9.70
CA LYS A 292 5.36 -21.32 10.62
C LYS A 292 5.00 -19.84 10.60
N ALA A 293 5.99 -18.94 10.53
CA ALA A 293 5.75 -17.50 10.38
C ALA A 293 5.00 -17.16 9.08
N LEU A 294 5.25 -17.90 7.98
CA LEU A 294 4.47 -17.76 6.75
C LEU A 294 2.98 -18.13 6.94
N ARG A 295 2.67 -19.03 7.87
CA ARG A 295 1.29 -19.44 8.19
C ARG A 295 0.66 -18.66 9.34
N GLY A 296 1.46 -17.95 10.14
CA GLY A 296 1.05 -17.26 11.36
C GLY A 296 1.04 -18.16 12.61
N GLU A 297 1.81 -19.26 12.58
CA GLU A 297 1.86 -20.28 13.64
C GLU A 297 3.12 -20.12 14.55
N HIS A 298 3.86 -19.03 14.43
CA HIS A 298 5.12 -18.79 15.15
C HIS A 298 4.93 -18.25 16.57
N LEU A 299 3.76 -17.67 16.88
CA LEU A 299 3.50 -17.00 18.16
C LEU A 299 3.61 -17.92 19.39
N GLY A 300 3.50 -19.23 19.23
CA GLY A 300 3.67 -20.19 20.33
C GLY A 300 5.13 -20.51 20.68
N HIS A 301 6.10 -19.94 19.97
CA HIS A 301 7.51 -20.18 20.22
C HIS A 301 8.02 -19.30 21.37
N PRO A 302 8.82 -19.82 22.33
CA PRO A 302 9.25 -19.07 23.52
C PRO A 302 10.09 -17.82 23.22
N ALA A 303 10.74 -17.77 22.05
CA ALA A 303 11.50 -16.61 21.59
C ALA A 303 10.65 -15.57 20.83
N VAL A 304 9.32 -15.76 20.77
CA VAL A 304 8.39 -14.86 20.08
C VAL A 304 7.46 -14.26 21.11
N HIS A 305 7.43 -12.95 21.17
CA HIS A 305 6.61 -12.17 22.09
C HIS A 305 5.67 -11.28 21.30
N SER A 306 4.43 -11.16 21.77
CA SER A 306 3.41 -10.34 21.11
C SER A 306 2.65 -9.49 22.12
N TRP A 307 2.41 -8.23 21.78
CA TRP A 307 1.60 -7.30 22.56
C TRP A 307 0.63 -6.57 21.65
N ARG A 308 -0.50 -6.13 22.22
CA ARG A 308 -1.36 -5.13 21.58
C ARG A 308 -1.11 -3.78 22.22
N ALA A 309 -0.95 -2.74 21.41
CA ALA A 309 -0.55 -1.43 21.91
C ALA A 309 -1.07 -0.27 21.07
N ARG A 310 -1.27 0.89 21.68
CA ARG A 310 -1.63 2.12 20.96
C ARG A 310 -0.43 3.03 20.72
N ASN A 311 0.56 2.97 21.61
CA ASN A 311 1.77 3.77 21.57
C ASN A 311 2.98 2.86 21.75
N VAL A 312 3.92 2.96 20.81
CA VAL A 312 5.16 2.19 20.83
C VAL A 312 6.32 3.14 20.59
N ARG A 313 7.26 3.18 21.52
CA ARG A 313 8.53 3.90 21.33
C ARG A 313 9.65 2.90 21.26
N LEU A 314 10.61 3.15 20.38
CA LEU A 314 11.73 2.26 20.14
C LEU A 314 13.01 3.09 20.11
N TRP A 315 14.01 2.69 20.89
CA TRP A 315 15.36 3.24 20.88
C TRP A 315 16.34 2.18 20.41
N LEU A 316 17.15 2.54 19.44
CA LEU A 316 18.17 1.73 18.81
C LEU A 316 19.55 2.15 19.31
N PRO A 317 20.53 1.25 19.29
CA PRO A 317 21.87 1.55 19.76
C PRO A 317 22.59 2.57 18.87
N ASP A 318 22.22 2.63 17.59
CA ASP A 318 22.76 3.56 16.61
C ASP A 318 21.69 3.90 15.55
N VAL A 319 22.04 4.71 14.55
CA VAL A 319 21.17 4.95 13.39
C VAL A 319 21.06 3.67 12.56
N GLU A 320 19.89 3.04 12.59
CA GLU A 320 19.62 1.78 11.89
C GLU A 320 18.53 1.97 10.82
N PRO A 321 18.51 1.12 9.77
CA PRO A 321 17.39 1.08 8.85
C PRO A 321 16.13 0.58 9.55
N VAL A 322 15.01 1.21 9.21
CA VAL A 322 13.65 0.88 9.61
C VAL A 322 12.81 0.74 8.34
N SER A 323 12.20 -0.42 8.17
CA SER A 323 11.28 -0.70 7.07
C SER A 323 9.90 -0.13 7.42
N VAL A 324 9.33 0.71 6.56
CA VAL A 324 7.99 1.28 6.72
C VAL A 324 7.20 0.97 5.46
N ASP A 325 6.28 0.01 5.53
CA ASP A 325 5.51 -0.51 4.38
C ASP A 325 6.38 -0.93 3.18
N GLY A 326 7.64 -1.31 3.43
CA GLY A 326 8.59 -1.70 2.40
C GLY A 326 9.48 -0.57 1.86
N GLU A 327 9.33 0.66 2.36
CA GLU A 327 10.29 1.76 2.17
C GLU A 327 11.27 1.84 3.36
N LEU A 328 12.39 2.52 3.20
CA LEU A 328 13.42 2.62 4.25
C LEU A 328 13.48 4.02 4.84
N LEU A 329 13.49 4.07 6.18
CA LEU A 329 13.88 5.21 6.98
C LEU A 329 15.14 4.84 7.76
N TYR A 330 15.95 5.83 8.13
CA TYR A 330 17.11 5.62 8.98
C TYR A 330 16.97 6.49 10.23
N THR A 331 16.97 5.86 11.39
CA THR A 331 16.82 6.56 12.66
C THR A 331 17.38 5.72 13.81
N SER A 332 17.75 6.38 14.91
CA SER A 332 18.09 5.73 16.18
C SER A 332 16.91 5.70 17.16
N HIS A 333 15.82 6.41 16.85
CA HIS A 333 14.63 6.44 17.69
C HIS A 333 13.38 6.69 16.85
N LEU A 334 12.27 6.08 17.22
CA LEU A 334 10.97 6.35 16.64
C LEU A 334 9.85 6.17 17.67
N HIS A 335 8.78 6.94 17.47
CA HIS A 335 7.54 6.83 18.22
C HIS A 335 6.39 6.55 17.26
N CYS A 336 5.81 5.36 17.38
CA CYS A 336 4.63 4.92 16.65
C CYS A 336 3.36 5.14 17.48
N GLU A 337 2.36 5.79 16.88
CA GLU A 337 1.05 6.05 17.48
C GLU A 337 -0.05 5.57 16.53
N VAL A 338 -1.04 4.84 17.04
CA VAL A 338 -2.22 4.45 16.26
C VAL A 338 -3.09 5.68 15.99
N LEU A 339 -3.52 5.83 14.74
CA LEU A 339 -4.52 6.78 14.31
C LEU A 339 -5.85 6.04 14.07
N PRO A 340 -6.68 5.87 15.11
CA PRO A 340 -7.87 5.03 15.01
C PRO A 340 -8.93 5.68 14.12
N ALA A 341 -9.55 4.88 13.26
CA ALA A 341 -10.64 5.23 12.37
C ALA A 341 -10.39 6.57 11.66
N ARG A 342 -9.25 6.71 10.99
CA ARG A 342 -8.90 7.94 10.24
C ARG A 342 -9.00 7.80 8.73
N VAL A 343 -8.82 6.60 8.18
CA VAL A 343 -8.71 6.38 6.74
C VAL A 343 -10.05 5.90 6.16
N PRO A 344 -10.78 6.71 5.38
CA PRO A 344 -12.05 6.32 4.79
C PRO A 344 -11.80 5.43 3.56
N PHE A 345 -11.69 4.12 3.78
CA PHE A 345 -11.32 3.14 2.78
C PHE A 345 -12.55 2.58 2.06
N ALA A 346 -12.57 2.77 0.74
CA ALA A 346 -13.57 2.28 -0.17
C ALA A 346 -13.26 0.83 -0.59
N LEU A 347 -14.02 -0.12 -0.05
CA LEU A 347 -13.97 -1.51 -0.48
C LEU A 347 -14.88 -1.73 -1.70
N PRO A 348 -14.35 -2.31 -2.79
CA PRO A 348 -15.21 -2.74 -3.87
C PRO A 348 -16.00 -3.99 -3.45
N ARG A 349 -17.34 -3.96 -3.54
CA ARG A 349 -18.18 -5.16 -3.35
C ARG A 349 -17.66 -6.29 -4.23
N SER A 350 -17.27 -7.42 -3.63
CA SER A 350 -17.44 -8.70 -4.31
C SER A 350 -18.90 -9.09 -4.16
N ASN A 351 -19.68 -9.11 -5.23
CA ASN A 351 -20.87 -9.96 -5.22
C ASN A 351 -20.39 -11.37 -4.89
N GLN A 352 -20.89 -11.95 -3.79
CA GLN A 352 -20.78 -13.38 -3.53
C GLN A 352 -21.45 -14.16 -4.65
#